data_AF-A0A174G9G7-F1
#
_entry.id   AF-A0A174G9G7-F1
#
_cell.length_a   1.000
_cell.length_b   1.000
_cell.length_c   1.000
_cell.angle_alpha   90.00
_cell.angle_beta   90.00
_cell.angle_gamma   90.00
#
_symmetry.space_group_name_H-M   'P 1'
#
loop_
_entity.id
_entity.type
_entity.pdbx_description
1 polymer ?
#
loop_
_entity_poly.entity_id
_entity_poly.type
_entity_poly.pdbx_seq_one_letter_code
_entity_poly.pdbx_strand_id
1 'polypeptide(L)'
;MAKVLAAALSRQGIQIISGMARGVDRDAHMGCLEAGGNTYAVLGSGADTCYPKENRFLYDKIKVSGGIISELMPGTDPQKMFFPMRNRIISGLSDIVVIVEAKKRSGSLITADFAMEQGKDVYVIPGRITDTLSYGCNSLIKQGAGIIYNIDEFVSDITMTGFTECTQMDFRKNLLDKKEALVYSLLDFCPIAIGTLSQKVPYELSELFEVLENLIQKGFVKETIPNYYIRSL
;
A
#
# COMPACT_ATOMS: atom_id res chain seq x y z
N MET A 1 -16.07 14.26 -6.05
CA MET A 1 -16.28 12.87 -6.48
C MET A 1 -15.39 11.89 -5.71
N ALA A 2 -14.07 12.08 -5.72
CA ALA A 2 -13.09 11.22 -5.03
C ALA A 2 -13.46 10.85 -3.58
N LYS A 3 -13.89 11.84 -2.79
CA LYS A 3 -14.34 11.65 -1.40
C LYS A 3 -15.49 10.64 -1.25
N VAL A 4 -16.49 10.73 -2.13
CA VAL A 4 -17.69 9.86 -2.08
C VAL A 4 -17.32 8.44 -2.47
N LEU A 5 -16.54 8.28 -3.54
CA LEU A 5 -16.07 6.97 -3.99
C LEU A 5 -15.20 6.29 -2.92
N ALA A 6 -14.23 7.00 -2.35
CA ALA A 6 -13.37 6.47 -1.30
C ALA A 6 -14.18 6.07 -0.06
N ALA A 7 -15.16 6.88 0.36
CA ALA A 7 -16.04 6.51 1.46
C ALA A 7 -16.87 5.25 1.17
N ALA A 8 -17.37 5.09 -0.06
CA ALA A 8 -18.15 3.92 -0.46
C ALA A 8 -17.29 2.63 -0.45
N LEU A 9 -16.09 2.68 -1.04
CA LEU A 9 -15.13 1.58 -1.02
C LEU A 9 -14.72 1.20 0.42
N SER A 10 -14.42 2.20 1.26
CA SER A 10 -14.00 1.96 2.64
C SER A 10 -15.07 1.35 3.53
N ARG A 11 -16.37 1.62 3.28
CA ARG A 11 -17.46 0.92 3.99
C ARG A 11 -17.50 -0.57 3.68
N GLN A 12 -16.94 -0.99 2.55
CA GLN A 12 -16.76 -2.40 2.21
C GLN A 12 -15.42 -2.98 2.69
N GLY A 13 -14.67 -2.25 3.52
CA GLY A 13 -13.36 -2.69 4.03
C GLY A 13 -12.20 -2.50 3.07
N ILE A 14 -12.42 -1.85 1.91
CA ILE A 14 -11.37 -1.61 0.92
C ILE A 14 -10.50 -0.43 1.38
N GLN A 15 -9.19 -0.68 1.40
CA GLN A 15 -8.18 0.29 1.82
C GLN A 15 -7.90 1.29 0.68
N ILE A 16 -7.63 2.54 1.03
CA ILE A 16 -7.36 3.59 0.03
C ILE A 16 -5.89 3.98 0.06
N ILE A 17 -5.21 3.91 -1.08
CA ILE A 17 -3.84 4.38 -1.25
C ILE A 17 -3.79 5.60 -2.19
N SER A 18 -3.04 6.64 -1.83
CA SER A 18 -2.88 7.83 -2.67
C SER A 18 -1.62 8.63 -2.31
N GLY A 19 -1.36 9.74 -3.00
CA GLY A 19 -0.10 10.48 -2.93
C GLY A 19 -0.07 11.69 -1.98
N MET A 20 -1.10 11.88 -1.15
CA MET A 20 -1.26 13.03 -0.25
C MET A 20 -1.29 14.41 -0.95
N ALA A 21 -1.41 14.46 -2.28
CA ALA A 21 -1.46 15.72 -3.01
C ALA A 21 -2.72 16.54 -2.68
N ARG A 22 -2.78 17.78 -3.17
CA ARG A 22 -4.01 18.58 -3.13
C ARG A 22 -5.07 17.97 -4.06
N GLY A 23 -6.34 18.22 -3.77
CA GLY A 23 -7.46 17.79 -4.62
C GLY A 23 -7.81 16.33 -4.41
N VAL A 24 -7.83 15.55 -5.50
CA VAL A 24 -8.31 14.15 -5.54
C VAL A 24 -7.71 13.29 -4.44
N ASP A 25 -6.38 13.30 -4.26
CA ASP A 25 -5.68 12.51 -3.24
C ASP A 25 -6.17 12.86 -1.82
N ARG A 26 -6.18 14.16 -1.47
CA ARG A 26 -6.68 14.65 -0.18
C ARG A 26 -8.11 14.20 0.05
N ASP A 27 -8.97 14.38 -0.96
CA ASP A 27 -10.39 14.09 -0.86
C ASP A 27 -10.65 12.57 -0.73
N ALA A 28 -9.85 11.73 -1.41
CA ALA A 28 -9.90 10.29 -1.26
C ALA A 28 -9.52 9.84 0.17
N HIS A 29 -8.40 10.33 0.70
CA HIS A 29 -7.99 10.04 2.07
C HIS A 29 -9.05 10.50 3.09
N MET A 30 -9.60 11.71 2.93
CA MET A 30 -10.64 12.23 3.80
C MET A 30 -11.91 11.37 3.76
N GLY A 31 -12.34 10.95 2.56
CA GLY A 31 -13.51 10.08 2.39
C GLY A 31 -13.34 8.73 3.08
N CYS A 32 -12.15 8.13 2.93
CA CYS A 32 -11.79 6.89 3.60
C CYS A 32 -11.86 7.01 5.12
N LEU A 33 -11.19 8.03 5.68
CA LEU A 33 -11.15 8.25 7.14
C LEU A 33 -12.53 8.55 7.73
N GLU A 34 -13.36 9.33 7.03
CA GLU A 34 -14.73 9.62 7.47
C GLU A 34 -15.63 8.39 7.46
N ALA A 35 -15.34 7.40 6.60
CA ALA A 35 -16.00 6.10 6.59
C ALA A 35 -15.42 5.11 7.61
N GLY A 36 -14.41 5.49 8.39
CA GLY A 36 -13.74 4.62 9.36
C GLY A 36 -12.80 3.59 8.72
N GLY A 37 -12.42 3.78 7.46
CA GLY A 37 -11.47 2.91 6.76
C GLY A 37 -10.01 3.25 7.04
N ASN A 38 -9.12 2.36 6.58
CA ASN A 38 -7.68 2.58 6.62
C ASN A 38 -7.17 3.16 5.29
N THR A 39 -6.28 4.15 5.38
CA THR A 39 -5.70 4.78 4.19
C THR A 39 -4.19 4.94 4.27
N TYR A 40 -3.51 4.83 3.13
CA TYR A 40 -2.05 4.84 3.03
C TYR A 40 -1.58 5.95 2.10
N ALA A 41 -0.71 6.82 2.59
CA ALA A 41 -0.15 7.91 1.80
C ALA A 41 1.27 7.58 1.35
N VAL A 42 1.52 7.60 0.05
CA VAL A 42 2.87 7.46 -0.53
C VAL A 42 3.44 8.85 -0.82
N LEU A 43 4.51 9.21 -0.12
CA LEU A 43 5.13 10.52 -0.24
C LEU A 43 6.29 10.51 -1.24
N GLY A 44 6.57 11.66 -1.84
CA GLY A 44 7.86 11.94 -2.48
C GLY A 44 8.60 13.01 -1.70
N SER A 45 8.66 12.78 -0.40
CA SER A 45 9.48 13.40 0.64
C SER A 45 9.79 12.28 1.65
N GLY A 46 10.65 12.52 2.64
CA GLY A 46 10.83 11.58 3.75
C GLY A 46 9.48 11.26 4.42
N ALA A 47 9.31 10.05 4.94
CA ALA A 47 8.05 9.63 5.58
C ALA A 47 7.65 10.51 6.77
N ASP A 48 8.62 11.16 7.41
CA ASP A 48 8.50 12.13 8.51
C ASP A 48 8.20 13.57 8.05
N THR A 49 8.29 13.83 6.75
CA THR A 49 8.18 15.16 6.15
C THR A 49 6.82 15.34 5.48
N CYS A 50 5.90 16.03 6.16
CA CYS A 50 4.56 16.28 5.65
C CYS A 50 4.58 17.30 4.49
N TYR A 51 4.12 16.87 3.32
CA TYR A 51 3.87 17.75 2.17
C TYR A 51 2.58 17.34 1.45
N PRO A 52 1.70 18.29 1.07
CA PRO A 52 1.80 19.72 1.34
C PRO A 52 1.52 20.04 2.82
N LYS A 53 2.15 21.12 3.34
CA LYS A 53 2.07 21.48 4.77
C LYS A 53 0.63 21.73 5.26
N GLU A 54 -0.25 22.21 4.37
CA GLU A 54 -1.67 22.43 4.67
C GLU A 54 -2.44 21.13 4.99
N ASN A 55 -1.96 19.98 4.50
CA ASN A 55 -2.55 18.67 4.80
C ASN A 55 -2.02 18.09 6.12
N ARG A 56 -1.39 18.88 7.00
CA ARG A 56 -0.78 18.37 8.25
C ARG A 56 -1.77 17.60 9.12
N PHE A 57 -2.97 18.13 9.30
CA PHE A 57 -4.01 17.46 10.08
C PHE A 57 -4.41 16.11 9.47
N LEU A 58 -4.52 16.05 8.14
CA LEU A 58 -4.80 14.80 7.43
C LEU A 58 -3.65 13.81 7.59
N TYR A 59 -2.41 14.26 7.39
CA TYR A 59 -1.20 13.46 7.61
C TYR A 59 -1.16 12.83 9.00
N ASP A 60 -1.48 13.60 10.05
CA ASP A 60 -1.50 13.08 11.41
C ASP A 60 -2.62 12.06 11.63
N LYS A 61 -3.78 12.21 10.99
CA LYS A 61 -4.85 11.20 11.01
C LYS A 61 -4.49 9.91 10.27
N ILE A 62 -3.87 10.01 9.10
CA ILE A 62 -3.48 8.84 8.30
C ILE A 62 -2.51 7.93 9.07
N LYS A 63 -1.59 8.51 9.86
CA LYS A 63 -0.68 7.72 10.71
C LYS A 63 -1.39 6.84 11.74
N VAL A 64 -2.58 7.23 12.18
CA VAL A 64 -3.35 6.48 13.19
C VAL A 64 -4.24 5.43 12.52
N SER A 65 -4.83 5.78 11.38
CA SER A 65 -5.81 4.94 10.66
C SER A 65 -5.27 4.53 9.29
N GLY A 66 -4.11 3.86 9.29
CA GLY A 66 -3.42 3.39 8.09
C GLY A 66 -1.90 3.61 8.18
N GLY A 67 -1.30 4.32 7.23
CA GLY A 67 0.15 4.54 7.25
C GLY A 67 0.71 5.55 6.25
N ILE A 68 1.96 5.95 6.50
CA ILE A 68 2.75 6.79 5.59
C ILE A 68 3.88 5.95 5.03
N ILE A 69 4.05 5.97 3.71
CA ILE A 69 5.04 5.20 2.98
C ILE A 69 5.94 6.18 2.22
N SER A 70 7.24 5.97 2.27
CA SER A 70 8.20 6.68 1.42
C SER A 70 9.41 5.81 1.14
N GLU A 71 9.94 5.93 -0.08
CA GLU A 71 11.22 5.35 -0.48
C GLU A 71 12.41 6.27 -0.14
N LEU A 72 12.14 7.52 0.25
CA LEU A 72 13.17 8.52 0.53
C LEU A 72 13.56 8.50 2.01
N MET A 73 14.83 8.81 2.29
CA MET A 73 15.35 8.88 3.65
C MET A 73 14.56 9.87 4.52
N PRO A 74 14.42 9.62 5.84
CA PRO A 74 13.86 10.60 6.78
C PRO A 74 14.55 11.97 6.65
N GLY A 75 13.77 13.04 6.75
CA GLY A 75 14.23 14.43 6.58
C GLY A 75 14.37 14.90 5.12
N THR A 76 14.10 14.04 4.13
CA THR A 76 14.17 14.45 2.72
C THR A 76 13.04 15.41 2.35
N ASP A 77 13.39 16.62 1.94
CA ASP A 77 12.43 17.61 1.47
C ASP A 77 11.79 17.23 0.12
N PRO A 78 10.52 17.63 -0.11
CA PRO A 78 9.80 17.35 -1.35
C PRO A 78 10.43 18.09 -2.56
N GLN A 79 10.73 17.34 -3.62
CA GLN A 79 11.24 17.89 -4.88
C GLN A 79 10.36 17.46 -6.06
N LYS A 80 10.24 18.32 -7.07
CA LYS A 80 9.38 18.08 -8.25
C LYS A 80 9.60 16.71 -8.90
N MET A 81 10.84 16.23 -8.96
CA MET A 81 11.20 14.93 -9.54
C MET A 81 10.70 13.74 -8.72
N PHE A 82 10.52 13.89 -7.40
CA PHE A 82 10.02 12.82 -6.54
C PHE A 82 8.51 12.59 -6.72
N PHE A 83 7.78 13.54 -7.34
CA PHE A 83 6.33 13.42 -7.57
C PHE A 83 5.96 12.37 -8.62
N PRO A 84 6.60 12.32 -9.80
CA PRO A 84 6.42 11.20 -10.71
C PRO A 84 6.99 9.89 -10.17
N MET A 85 8.15 9.93 -9.50
CA MET A 85 8.83 8.70 -9.04
C MET A 85 8.02 7.89 -8.05
N ARG A 86 7.32 8.50 -7.09
CA ARG A 86 6.51 7.74 -6.12
C ARG A 86 5.24 7.14 -6.72
N ASN A 87 4.77 7.62 -7.88
CA ASN A 87 3.50 7.15 -8.46
C ASN A 87 3.52 5.66 -8.82
N ARG A 88 4.69 5.12 -9.20
CA ARG A 88 4.88 3.68 -9.44
C ARG A 88 4.64 2.81 -8.19
N ILE A 89 4.86 3.39 -7.00
CA ILE A 89 4.64 2.70 -5.72
C ILE A 89 3.15 2.73 -5.39
N ILE A 90 2.47 3.86 -5.66
CA ILE A 90 1.01 3.97 -5.52
C ILE A 90 0.32 2.91 -6.37
N SER A 91 0.63 2.85 -7.68
CA SER A 91 0.04 1.85 -8.56
C SER A 91 0.48 0.41 -8.20
N GLY A 92 1.74 0.22 -7.82
CA GLY A 92 2.28 -1.11 -7.52
C GLY A 92 1.64 -1.75 -6.28
N LEU A 93 1.34 -0.95 -5.26
CA LEU A 93 0.65 -1.37 -4.05
C LEU A 93 -0.88 -1.43 -4.19
N SER A 94 -1.43 -0.93 -5.30
CA SER A 94 -2.87 -0.98 -5.57
C SER A 94 -3.24 -2.28 -6.29
N ASP A 95 -4.40 -2.85 -5.98
CA ASP A 95 -5.00 -3.88 -6.80
C ASP A 95 -5.66 -3.29 -8.05
N ILE A 96 -6.34 -2.15 -7.85
CA ILE A 96 -7.04 -1.39 -8.87
C ILE A 96 -6.66 0.10 -8.73
N VAL A 97 -6.45 0.79 -9.84
CA VAL A 97 -6.17 2.23 -9.86
C VAL A 97 -7.36 2.99 -10.43
N VAL A 98 -7.88 3.96 -9.66
CA VAL A 98 -9.00 4.81 -10.10
C VAL A 98 -8.54 6.24 -10.37
N ILE A 99 -8.77 6.73 -11.59
CA ILE A 99 -8.53 8.12 -11.98
C ILE A 99 -9.85 8.90 -12.00
N VAL A 100 -9.99 9.82 -11.05
CA VAL A 100 -11.21 10.64 -10.89
C VAL A 100 -11.19 11.84 -11.83
N GLU A 101 -10.07 12.56 -11.90
CA GLU A 101 -9.90 13.75 -12.73
C GLU A 101 -8.47 13.79 -13.29
N ALA A 102 -8.33 14.06 -14.59
CA ALA A 102 -7.04 14.20 -15.24
C ALA A 102 -7.10 15.17 -16.43
N LYS A 103 -6.24 16.19 -16.41
CA LYS A 103 -5.96 17.03 -17.58
C LYS A 103 -5.07 16.29 -18.59
N LYS A 104 -4.98 16.81 -19.82
CA LYS A 104 -4.12 16.27 -20.90
C LYS A 104 -2.65 16.05 -20.52
N ARG A 105 -2.12 16.82 -19.57
CA ARG A 105 -0.76 16.68 -19.02
C ARG A 105 -0.81 16.59 -17.49
N SER A 106 -1.61 15.65 -16.97
CA SER A 106 -1.73 15.42 -15.53
C SER A 106 -0.68 14.43 -15.04
N GLY A 107 -0.15 14.64 -13.82
CA GLY A 107 0.66 13.62 -13.15
C GLY A 107 -0.10 12.34 -12.87
N SER A 108 -1.44 12.39 -12.79
CA SER A 108 -2.31 11.21 -12.64
C SER A 108 -2.25 10.29 -13.86
N LEU A 109 -1.95 10.82 -15.06
CA LEU A 109 -1.78 9.97 -16.25
C LEU A 109 -0.50 9.13 -16.15
N ILE A 110 0.55 9.66 -15.53
CA ILE A 110 1.77 8.89 -15.24
C ILE A 110 1.45 7.70 -14.32
N THR A 111 0.58 7.90 -13.32
CA THR A 111 0.13 6.80 -12.45
C THR A 111 -0.66 5.75 -13.23
N ALA A 112 -1.52 6.18 -14.17
CA ALA A 112 -2.26 5.26 -15.04
C ALA A 112 -1.33 4.47 -15.97
N ASP A 113 -0.31 5.11 -16.54
CA ASP A 113 0.71 4.46 -17.37
C ASP A 113 1.45 3.39 -16.56
N PHE A 114 1.95 3.73 -15.36
CA PHE A 114 2.59 2.76 -14.48
C PHE A 114 1.67 1.60 -14.09
N ALA A 115 0.39 1.88 -13.83
CA ALA A 115 -0.59 0.85 -13.50
C ALA A 115 -0.76 -0.15 -14.67
N MET A 116 -0.91 0.35 -15.90
CA MET A 116 -1.02 -0.50 -17.09
C MET A 116 0.26 -1.32 -17.33
N GLU A 117 1.44 -0.70 -17.19
CA GLU A 117 2.73 -1.39 -17.29
C GLU A 117 2.90 -2.50 -16.24
N GLN A 118 2.33 -2.30 -15.05
CA GLN A 118 2.33 -3.27 -13.94
C GLN A 118 1.20 -4.30 -14.03
N GLY A 119 0.39 -4.28 -15.10
CA GLY A 119 -0.73 -5.20 -15.28
C GLY A 119 -1.88 -4.98 -14.30
N LYS A 120 -2.05 -3.74 -13.80
CA LYS A 120 -3.12 -3.35 -12.89
C LYS A 120 -4.33 -2.85 -13.68
N ASP A 121 -5.52 -3.15 -13.18
CA ASP A 121 -6.74 -2.61 -13.77
C ASP A 121 -6.88 -1.12 -13.48
N VAL A 122 -7.15 -0.36 -14.54
CA VAL A 122 -7.34 1.09 -14.48
C VAL A 122 -8.79 1.42 -14.76
N TYR A 123 -9.43 2.12 -13.83
CA TYR A 123 -10.78 2.63 -13.97
C TYR A 123 -10.81 4.14 -13.92
N VAL A 124 -11.76 4.74 -14.62
CA VAL A 124 -11.88 6.19 -14.70
C VAL A 124 -13.34 6.64 -14.58
N ILE A 125 -13.51 7.83 -14.02
CA ILE A 125 -14.81 8.50 -14.00
C ILE A 125 -14.94 9.35 -15.27
N PRO A 126 -15.92 9.08 -16.15
CA PRO A 126 -16.10 9.85 -17.38
C PRO A 126 -16.56 11.28 -17.06
N GLY A 127 -16.31 12.20 -17.99
CA GLY A 127 -16.81 13.56 -17.85
C GLY A 127 -17.02 14.26 -19.19
N ARG A 128 -17.54 15.50 -19.12
CA ARG A 128 -17.92 16.26 -20.31
C ARG A 128 -16.70 16.49 -21.20
N ILE A 129 -16.86 16.35 -22.52
CA ILE A 129 -15.77 16.56 -23.48
C ILE A 129 -15.24 18.00 -23.49
N THR A 130 -16.03 18.95 -22.98
CA THR A 130 -15.66 20.36 -22.83
C THR A 130 -14.92 20.66 -21.52
N ASP A 131 -14.89 19.73 -20.57
CA ASP A 131 -14.18 19.91 -19.32
C ASP A 131 -12.70 19.51 -19.46
N THR A 132 -11.82 20.45 -19.17
CA THR A 132 -10.37 20.24 -19.19
C THR A 132 -9.91 19.15 -18.23
N LEU A 133 -10.62 18.95 -17.11
CA LEU A 133 -10.31 17.93 -16.10
C LEU A 133 -10.77 16.53 -16.51
N SER A 134 -11.64 16.41 -17.52
CA SER A 134 -12.14 15.12 -18.01
C SER A 134 -11.39 14.61 -19.24
N TYR A 135 -10.56 15.45 -19.88
CA TYR A 135 -9.85 15.08 -21.10
C TYR A 135 -8.99 13.81 -20.92
N GLY A 136 -8.22 13.74 -19.83
CA GLY A 136 -7.36 12.60 -19.53
C GLY A 136 -8.17 11.34 -19.25
N CYS A 137 -9.23 11.44 -18.45
CA CYS A 137 -10.15 10.32 -18.20
C CYS A 137 -10.74 9.79 -19.51
N ASN A 138 -11.29 10.66 -20.36
CA ASN A 138 -11.87 10.27 -21.63
C ASN A 138 -10.82 9.67 -22.60
N SER A 139 -9.57 10.14 -22.55
CA SER A 139 -8.46 9.55 -23.31
C SER A 139 -8.15 8.13 -22.82
N LEU A 140 -8.17 7.88 -21.50
CA LEU A 140 -7.97 6.55 -20.92
C LEU A 140 -9.11 5.59 -21.29
N ILE A 141 -10.36 6.07 -21.33
CA ILE A 141 -11.50 5.28 -21.84
C ILE A 141 -11.23 4.82 -23.27
N LYS A 142 -10.76 5.72 -24.13
CA LYS A 142 -10.40 5.39 -25.52
C LYS A 142 -9.30 4.32 -25.60
N GLN A 143 -8.43 4.24 -24.60
CA GLN A 143 -7.35 3.25 -24.51
C GLN A 143 -7.79 1.93 -23.87
N GLY A 144 -9.05 1.81 -23.44
CA GLY A 144 -9.60 0.58 -22.87
C GLY A 144 -9.69 0.56 -21.33
N ALA A 145 -9.50 1.70 -20.66
CA ALA A 145 -9.74 1.77 -19.22
C ALA A 145 -11.21 1.51 -18.86
N GLY A 146 -11.44 0.86 -17.73
CA GLY A 146 -12.78 0.62 -17.20
C GLY A 146 -13.51 1.91 -16.86
N ILE A 147 -14.84 1.92 -17.01
CA ILE A 147 -15.67 3.11 -16.80
C ILE A 147 -16.44 2.97 -15.50
N ILE A 148 -16.32 3.96 -14.61
CA ILE A 148 -17.16 4.09 -13.42
C ILE A 148 -18.25 5.12 -13.73
N TYR A 149 -19.42 4.66 -14.16
CA TYR A 149 -20.59 5.52 -14.36
C TYR A 149 -21.55 5.50 -13.16
N ASN A 150 -21.47 4.46 -12.31
CA ASN A 150 -22.22 4.31 -11.08
C ASN A 150 -21.29 3.76 -9.98
N ILE A 151 -21.19 4.47 -8.85
CA ILE A 151 -20.31 4.08 -7.74
C ILE A 151 -20.82 2.81 -7.06
N ASP A 152 -22.13 2.66 -6.87
CA ASP A 152 -22.69 1.54 -6.12
C ASP A 152 -22.53 0.22 -6.89
N GLU A 153 -22.72 0.27 -8.21
CA GLU A 153 -22.46 -0.87 -9.11
C GLU A 153 -20.97 -1.22 -9.10
N PHE A 154 -20.08 -0.23 -9.29
CA PHE A 154 -18.64 -0.45 -9.25
C PHE A 154 -18.15 -1.06 -7.93
N VAL A 155 -18.65 -0.56 -6.81
CA VAL A 155 -18.32 -1.09 -5.48
C VAL A 155 -18.81 -2.53 -5.35
N SER A 156 -20.02 -2.83 -5.83
CA SER A 156 -20.59 -4.18 -5.82
C SER A 156 -19.75 -5.15 -6.65
N ASP A 157 -19.35 -4.74 -7.86
CA ASP A 157 -18.52 -5.54 -8.78
C ASP A 157 -17.15 -5.87 -8.16
N ILE A 158 -16.51 -4.90 -7.50
CA ILE A 158 -15.23 -5.11 -6.81
C ILE A 158 -15.40 -6.06 -5.61
N THR A 159 -16.45 -5.91 -4.82
CA THR A 159 -16.68 -6.84 -3.69
C THR A 159 -16.98 -8.25 -4.15
N MET A 160 -17.71 -8.42 -5.26
CA MET A 160 -18.06 -9.73 -5.80
C MET A 160 -16.87 -10.48 -6.43
N THR A 161 -15.87 -9.74 -6.92
CA THR A 161 -14.64 -10.29 -7.50
C THR A 161 -13.60 -10.70 -6.45
N GLY A 162 -13.90 -10.54 -5.16
CA GLY A 162 -13.10 -11.11 -4.06
C GLY A 162 -12.07 -10.16 -3.44
N PHE A 163 -12.04 -8.87 -3.80
CA PHE A 163 -11.13 -7.90 -3.17
C PHE A 163 -11.45 -7.62 -1.68
N THR A 164 -12.59 -8.11 -1.20
CA THR A 164 -12.98 -8.11 0.22
C THR A 164 -12.26 -9.14 1.07
N GLU A 165 -11.64 -10.16 0.47
CA GLU A 165 -10.76 -11.09 1.18
C GLU A 165 -9.31 -10.58 1.17
N CYS A 166 -9.10 -9.32 1.54
CA CYS A 166 -7.98 -9.04 2.44
C CYS A 166 -8.35 -9.65 3.80
N THR A 167 -8.32 -10.99 3.88
CA THR A 167 -7.85 -11.56 5.13
C THR A 167 -6.55 -10.81 5.37
N GLN A 168 -6.43 -10.13 6.50
CA GLN A 168 -5.13 -10.20 7.14
C GLN A 168 -4.90 -11.70 7.27
N MET A 169 -4.27 -12.30 6.28
CA MET A 169 -3.40 -13.40 6.56
C MET A 169 -2.42 -12.76 7.51
N ASP A 170 -2.74 -12.88 8.80
CA ASP A 170 -1.73 -12.99 9.82
C ASP A 170 -1.01 -14.29 9.42
N PHE A 171 -0.17 -14.21 8.37
CA PHE A 171 0.64 -15.31 7.82
C PHE A 171 1.35 -16.01 8.97
N ARG A 172 1.68 -15.22 10.00
CA ARG A 172 2.31 -15.58 11.26
C ARG A 172 1.45 -16.47 12.18
N LYS A 173 0.12 -16.30 12.23
CA LYS A 173 -0.73 -17.08 13.14
C LYS A 173 -1.19 -18.42 12.58
N ASN A 174 -1.27 -18.54 11.26
CA ASN A 174 -1.83 -19.74 10.63
C ASN A 174 -0.78 -20.72 10.06
N LEU A 175 0.50 -20.31 9.92
CA LEU A 175 1.57 -21.18 9.39
C LEU A 175 2.66 -21.55 10.40
N LEU A 176 2.80 -20.77 11.48
CA LEU A 176 3.82 -20.99 12.50
C LEU A 176 3.22 -21.59 13.75
N ASP A 177 3.84 -22.64 14.28
CA ASP A 177 3.51 -23.13 15.60
C ASP A 177 3.97 -22.15 16.70
N LYS A 178 3.61 -22.41 17.97
CA LYS A 178 3.95 -21.51 19.08
C LYS A 178 5.46 -21.31 19.27
N LYS A 179 6.27 -22.31 18.93
CA LYS A 179 7.73 -22.25 19.08
C LYS A 179 8.35 -21.47 17.94
N GLU A 180 7.93 -21.76 16.72
CA GLU A 180 8.33 -21.05 15.51
C GLU A 180 7.99 -19.56 15.58
N ALA A 181 6.78 -19.21 16.04
CA ALA A 181 6.37 -17.82 16.18
C ALA A 181 7.24 -17.05 17.18
N LEU A 182 7.64 -17.68 18.29
CA LEU A 182 8.52 -17.08 19.30
C LEU A 182 9.92 -16.84 18.72
N VAL A 183 10.54 -17.85 18.11
CA VAL A 183 11.88 -17.73 17.50
C VAL A 183 11.87 -16.71 16.37
N TYR A 184 10.87 -16.77 15.50
CA TYR A 184 10.72 -15.83 14.38
C TYR A 184 10.54 -14.38 14.87
N SER A 185 9.84 -14.16 15.99
CA SER A 185 9.63 -12.81 16.55
C SER A 185 10.93 -12.12 16.98
N LEU A 186 11.94 -12.91 17.34
CA LEU A 186 13.26 -12.42 17.79
C LEU A 186 14.23 -12.14 16.63
N LEU A 187 13.94 -12.65 15.45
CA LEU A 187 14.72 -12.42 14.24
C LEU A 187 14.33 -11.09 13.58
N ASP A 188 15.23 -10.50 12.79
CA ASP A 188 14.94 -9.36 11.94
C ASP A 188 15.74 -9.47 10.63
N PHE A 189 15.75 -8.43 9.81
CA PHE A 189 16.56 -8.37 8.59
C PHE A 189 18.08 -8.18 8.86
N CYS A 190 18.48 -8.07 10.12
CA CYS A 190 19.88 -8.06 10.56
C CYS A 190 20.33 -9.46 11.02
N PRO A 191 21.53 -9.94 10.65
CA PRO A 191 22.02 -11.25 11.08
C PRO A 191 22.12 -11.38 12.60
N ILE A 192 21.49 -12.42 13.15
CA ILE A 192 21.54 -12.73 14.59
C ILE A 192 22.20 -14.09 14.78
N ALA A 193 23.19 -14.14 15.67
CA ALA A 193 23.89 -15.38 16.02
C ALA A 193 22.99 -16.32 16.84
N ILE A 194 23.10 -17.62 16.60
CA ILE A 194 22.32 -18.64 17.35
C ILE A 194 22.53 -18.55 18.86
N GLY A 195 23.75 -18.23 19.32
CA GLY A 195 24.04 -18.06 20.75
C GLY A 195 23.23 -16.93 21.39
N THR A 196 22.88 -15.89 20.63
CA THR A 196 22.02 -14.79 21.09
C THR A 196 20.56 -15.23 21.16
N LEU A 197 20.12 -16.06 20.22
CA LEU A 197 18.76 -16.63 20.23
C LEU A 197 18.58 -17.56 21.42
N SER A 198 19.53 -18.46 21.66
CA SER A 198 19.49 -19.43 22.78
C SER A 198 19.38 -18.78 24.16
N GLN A 199 19.90 -17.56 24.35
CA GLN A 199 19.74 -16.82 25.61
C GLN A 199 18.35 -16.17 25.78
N LYS A 200 17.63 -15.96 24.68
CA LYS A 200 16.35 -15.24 24.65
C LYS A 200 15.14 -16.17 24.55
N VAL A 201 15.35 -17.43 24.20
CA VAL A 201 14.31 -18.45 24.14
C VAL A 201 14.47 -19.47 25.27
N PRO A 202 13.37 -20.07 25.76
CA PRO A 202 13.43 -21.11 26.78
C PRO A 202 13.73 -22.51 26.21
N TYR A 203 14.29 -22.60 25.00
CA TYR A 203 14.53 -23.86 24.30
C TYR A 203 16.00 -24.26 24.37
N GLU A 204 16.24 -25.58 24.44
CA GLU A 204 17.58 -26.15 24.31
C GLU A 204 18.13 -25.95 22.89
N LEU A 205 19.46 -25.98 22.73
CA LEU A 205 20.09 -25.73 21.43
C LEU A 205 19.58 -26.66 20.33
N SER A 206 19.37 -27.95 20.62
CA SER A 206 18.86 -28.93 19.67
C SER A 206 17.45 -28.59 19.17
N GLU A 207 16.58 -28.13 20.07
CA GLU A 207 15.20 -27.74 19.76
C GLU A 207 15.18 -26.42 18.98
N LEU A 208 16.07 -25.49 19.30
CA LEU A 208 16.23 -24.25 18.55
C LEU A 208 16.71 -24.50 17.11
N PHE A 209 17.63 -25.44 16.91
CA PHE A 209 18.07 -25.85 15.56
C PHE A 209 16.92 -26.44 14.75
N GLU A 210 16.12 -27.34 15.35
CA GLU A 210 14.95 -27.93 14.69
C GLU A 210 13.93 -26.85 14.26
N VAL A 211 13.65 -25.88 15.14
CA VAL A 211 12.73 -24.77 14.82
C VAL A 211 13.29 -23.86 13.71
N LEU A 212 14.61 -23.57 13.72
CA LEU A 212 15.25 -22.75 12.69
C LEU A 212 15.29 -23.47 11.33
N GLU A 213 15.57 -24.78 11.32
CA GLU A 213 15.51 -25.59 10.10
C GLU A 213 14.10 -25.60 9.50
N ASN A 214 13.07 -25.79 10.33
CA ASN A 214 11.68 -25.73 9.88
C ASN A 214 11.32 -24.35 9.31
N LEU A 215 11.76 -23.27 9.95
CA LEU A 215 11.56 -21.90 9.46
C LEU A 215 12.30 -21.63 8.15
N ILE A 216 13.47 -22.23 7.94
CA ILE A 216 14.23 -22.15 6.67
C ILE A 216 13.52 -22.92 5.56
N GLN A 217 13.06 -24.14 5.84
CA GLN A 217 12.31 -24.96 4.89
C GLN A 217 11.00 -24.28 4.46
N LYS A 218 10.32 -23.61 5.40
CA LYS A 218 9.13 -22.79 5.13
C LYS A 218 9.45 -21.47 4.43
N GLY A 219 10.73 -21.12 4.27
CA GLY A 219 11.17 -19.90 3.60
C GLY A 219 11.01 -18.62 4.42
N PHE A 220 10.73 -18.70 5.72
CA PHE A 220 10.59 -17.51 6.58
C PHE A 220 11.93 -16.97 7.09
N VAL A 221 12.94 -17.84 7.21
CA VAL A 221 14.26 -17.51 7.74
C VAL A 221 15.32 -17.96 6.75
N LYS A 222 16.44 -17.25 6.70
CA LYS A 222 17.61 -17.62 5.90
C LYS A 222 18.86 -17.61 6.76
N GLU A 223 19.66 -18.66 6.61
CA GLU A 223 21.04 -18.66 7.12
C GLU A 223 21.94 -17.91 6.14
N THR A 224 22.64 -16.89 6.64
CA THR A 224 23.53 -16.05 5.80
C THR A 224 24.97 -16.51 5.88
N ILE A 225 25.41 -16.83 7.09
CA ILE A 225 26.74 -17.32 7.47
C ILE A 225 26.47 -18.45 8.47
N PRO A 226 27.32 -19.49 8.58
CA PRO A 226 27.12 -20.56 9.55
C PRO A 226 26.77 -20.04 10.95
N ASN A 227 25.61 -20.44 11.46
CA ASN A 227 25.02 -20.03 12.74
C ASN A 227 24.50 -18.58 12.84
N TYR A 228 24.25 -17.90 11.71
CA TYR A 228 23.67 -16.55 11.65
C TYR A 228 22.42 -16.50 10.77
N TYR A 229 21.31 -16.05 11.35
CA TYR A 229 19.99 -16.12 10.74
C TYR A 229 19.38 -14.73 10.56
N ILE A 230 18.66 -14.53 9.44
CA ILE A 230 17.86 -13.34 9.13
C ILE A 230 16.43 -13.74 8.75
N ARG A 231 15.50 -12.80 8.85
CA ARG A 231 14.18 -12.95 8.21
C ARG A 231 14.31 -12.91 6.69
N SER A 232 13.60 -13.82 6.02
CA SER A 232 13.35 -13.73 4.58
C SER A 232 12.15 -12.83 4.33
N LEU A 233 12.17 -12.09 3.21
CA LEU A 233 11.04 -11.33 2.68
C LEU A 233 9.99 -12.26 2.09
#